data_AF-F0IET0-F1
#
_entry.id   AF-F0IET0-F1
#
_cell.length_a   1.000
_cell.length_b   1.000
_cell.length_c   1.000
_cell.angle_alpha   90.00
_cell.angle_beta   90.00
_cell.angle_gamma   90.00
#
_symmetry.space_group_name_H-M   'P 1'
#
loop_
_entity.id
_entity.type
_entity.pdbx_description
1 polymer ?
#
loop_
_entity_poly.entity_id
_entity_poly.type
_entity_poly.pdbx_seq_one_letter_code
_entity_poly.pdbx_strand_id
1 'polypeptide(L)'
;MGKSNFFKTNTQLGRQFESLVSSKIRNIPPFSTLYKDYTHLKQVYLKGVKDNIIADDLFVKELRDERGRSYFRAIISDSKLKATSPWTANQKSELIDVFKNNPNKKYIEFQVRTNNTLLKEANAPEKFRQGTTIRIYREDVYKIISEGDN
;
A
#
# COMPACT_ATOMS: atom_id res chain seq x y z
N MET A 1 -30.37 -16.70 26.66
CA MET A 1 -30.00 -16.42 25.25
C MET A 1 -29.08 -15.20 25.27
N GLY A 2 -27.91 -15.11 24.64
CA GLY A 2 -27.36 -15.88 23.54
C GLY A 2 -25.86 -16.21 23.71
N LYS A 3 -25.46 -17.23 22.96
CA LYS A 3 -24.18 -17.94 23.02
C LYS A 3 -23.06 -17.12 22.37
N SER A 4 -21.91 -17.13 23.03
CA SER A 4 -20.59 -16.82 22.48
C SER A 4 -20.34 -17.57 21.17
N ASN A 5 -19.80 -16.90 20.15
CA ASN A 5 -19.28 -17.56 18.95
C ASN A 5 -18.03 -16.85 18.40
N PHE A 6 -16.89 -17.33 18.90
CA PHE A 6 -15.60 -17.55 18.24
C PHE A 6 -15.32 -16.84 16.90
N PHE A 7 -14.29 -16.00 16.94
CA PHE A 7 -13.47 -15.59 15.78
C PHE A 7 -13.11 -16.80 14.90
N LYS A 8 -13.44 -16.75 13.60
CA LYS A 8 -12.87 -17.66 12.58
C LYS A 8 -11.90 -16.88 11.68
N THR A 9 -10.67 -16.76 12.17
CA THR A 9 -9.52 -16.14 11.51
C THR A 9 -8.87 -17.16 10.59
N ASN A 10 -9.19 -17.15 9.29
CA ASN A 10 -8.47 -17.95 8.29
C ASN A 10 -7.31 -17.13 7.70
N THR A 11 -6.09 -17.43 8.14
CA THR A 11 -4.84 -16.90 7.60
C THR A 11 -4.40 -17.75 6.41
N GLN A 12 -4.20 -17.15 5.23
CA GLN A 12 -3.59 -17.84 4.08
C GLN A 12 -2.58 -16.92 3.39
N LEU A 13 -1.34 -17.41 3.34
CA LEU A 13 -0.14 -16.77 2.79
C LEU A 13 -0.01 -17.01 1.26
N GLY A 14 0.43 -15.97 0.56
CA GLY A 14 1.39 -16.02 -0.55
C GLY A 14 0.95 -16.52 -1.94
N ARG A 15 0.01 -17.46 -2.06
CA ARG A 15 -0.27 -18.12 -3.37
C ARG A 15 -1.48 -17.61 -4.16
N GLN A 16 -2.25 -16.64 -3.66
CA GLN A 16 -3.42 -16.10 -4.36
C GLN A 16 -3.27 -14.60 -4.62
N PHE A 17 -2.78 -14.25 -5.81
CA PHE A 17 -2.84 -12.89 -6.35
C PHE A 17 -4.02 -12.72 -7.33
N GLU A 18 -4.67 -13.82 -7.74
CA GLU A 18 -5.80 -13.82 -8.68
C GLU A 18 -7.17 -13.60 -8.02
N SER A 19 -7.27 -13.76 -6.70
CA SER A 19 -8.36 -13.19 -5.92
C SER A 19 -7.88 -11.85 -5.36
N LEU A 20 -8.51 -10.77 -5.79
CA LEU A 20 -8.29 -9.40 -5.32
C LEU A 20 -8.61 -9.27 -3.82
N VAL A 21 -7.69 -9.72 -2.96
CA VAL A 21 -7.52 -9.46 -1.52
C VAL A 21 -8.77 -8.91 -0.80
N SER A 22 -9.77 -9.79 -0.65
CA SER A 22 -10.74 -9.93 0.47
C SER A 22 -11.63 -8.75 0.90
N SER A 23 -12.96 -9.00 0.84
CA SER A 23 -14.04 -8.25 1.51
C SER A 23 -14.12 -8.42 3.04
N LYS A 24 -13.20 -9.13 3.67
CA LYS A 24 -13.22 -9.37 5.12
C LYS A 24 -12.25 -8.46 5.85
N ILE A 25 -12.84 -7.44 6.47
CA ILE A 25 -12.33 -6.66 7.59
C ILE A 25 -11.78 -7.64 8.62
N ARG A 26 -10.46 -7.90 8.61
CA ARG A 26 -9.83 -8.30 9.87
C ARG A 26 -9.86 -7.06 10.74
N ASN A 27 -9.99 -7.21 12.05
CA ASN A 27 -9.55 -6.19 13.01
C ASN A 27 -8.04 -6.00 12.85
N ILE A 28 -7.62 -5.44 11.71
CA ILE A 28 -6.31 -4.90 11.50
C ILE A 28 -6.29 -3.74 12.50
N PRO A 29 -5.40 -3.74 13.50
CA PRO A 29 -5.17 -2.55 14.31
C PRO A 29 -5.04 -1.37 13.35
N PRO A 30 -5.56 -0.17 13.67
CA PRO A 30 -5.46 1.00 12.79
C PRO A 30 -4.09 1.02 12.11
N PHE A 31 -3.96 1.25 10.80
CA PHE A 31 -2.65 1.13 10.11
C PHE A 31 -1.53 1.90 10.84
N SER A 32 -1.89 3.00 11.52
CA SER A 32 -1.05 3.76 12.46
C SER A 32 -0.43 2.94 13.61
N THR A 33 -1.05 1.85 14.04
CA THR A 33 -0.56 0.93 15.07
C THR A 33 0.28 -0.23 14.52
N LEU A 34 0.08 -0.68 13.27
CA LEU A 34 0.93 -1.70 12.64
C LEU A 34 2.24 -1.13 12.09
N TYR A 35 2.21 0.14 11.67
CA TYR A 35 3.34 0.82 11.04
C TYR A 35 3.69 2.11 11.77
N LYS A 36 3.77 2.05 13.11
CA LYS A 36 4.11 3.21 13.98
C LYS A 36 5.42 3.90 13.58
N ASP A 37 6.35 3.13 13.03
CA ASP A 37 7.66 3.64 12.60
C ASP A 37 7.67 4.17 11.16
N TYR A 38 6.53 4.13 10.46
CA TYR A 38 6.40 4.65 9.11
C TYR A 38 5.72 6.01 9.16
N THR A 39 6.19 6.92 8.33
CA THR A 39 5.48 8.18 8.09
C THR A 39 4.29 7.91 7.19
N HIS A 40 3.09 8.30 7.65
CA HIS A 40 1.86 8.21 6.86
C HIS A 40 1.69 9.47 6.01
N LEU A 41 1.61 9.27 4.70
CA LEU A 41 1.35 10.31 3.71
C LEU A 41 0.05 10.02 2.99
N LYS A 42 -0.74 11.06 2.73
CA LYS A 42 -2.01 10.94 1.99
C LYS A 42 -1.87 11.49 0.58
N GLN A 43 -2.56 10.86 -0.37
CA GLN A 43 -2.65 11.30 -1.78
C GLN A 43 -1.28 11.54 -2.43
N VAL A 44 -0.40 10.54 -2.36
CA VAL A 44 0.93 10.63 -2.96
C VAL A 44 0.87 10.18 -4.43
N TYR A 45 1.31 11.05 -5.33
CA TYR A 45 1.45 10.75 -6.75
C TYR A 45 2.75 9.99 -7.00
N LEU A 46 2.64 8.85 -7.67
CA LEU A 46 3.75 7.96 -7.99
C LEU A 46 3.80 7.73 -9.50
N LYS A 47 4.99 7.89 -10.08
CA LYS A 47 5.25 7.59 -11.49
C LYS A 47 5.47 6.09 -11.66
N GLY A 48 4.55 5.43 -12.35
CA GLY A 48 4.73 4.08 -12.86
C GLY A 48 5.54 4.06 -14.15
N VAL A 49 5.54 2.92 -14.83
CA VAL A 49 6.23 2.71 -16.10
C VAL A 49 5.51 3.41 -17.24
N LYS A 50 4.17 3.27 -17.33
CA LYS A 50 3.36 3.91 -18.37
C LYS A 50 2.52 5.04 -17.79
N ASP A 51 1.84 4.79 -16.69
CA ASP A 51 0.92 5.73 -16.07
C ASP A 51 1.33 6.13 -14.65
N ASN A 52 0.76 7.24 -14.17
CA ASN A 52 0.89 7.63 -12.77
C ASN A 52 -0.21 6.96 -11.94
N ILE A 53 0.13 6.53 -10.73
CA ILE A 53 -0.82 6.08 -9.73
C ILE A 53 -0.90 7.09 -8.60
N ILE A 54 -2.06 7.18 -7.96
CA ILE A 54 -2.25 7.92 -6.72
C ILE A 54 -2.38 6.89 -5.61
N ALA A 55 -1.56 7.04 -4.57
CA ALA A 55 -1.68 6.29 -3.33
C ALA A 55 -2.53 7.12 -2.36
N ASP A 56 -3.74 6.65 -2.07
CA ASP A 56 -4.64 7.30 -1.10
C ASP A 56 -3.95 7.39 0.27
N ASP A 57 -3.42 6.27 0.74
CA ASP A 57 -2.56 6.16 1.91
C ASP A 57 -1.23 5.50 1.52
N LEU A 58 -0.12 6.19 1.78
CA LEU A 58 1.24 5.71 1.57
C LEU A 58 2.01 5.79 2.88
N PHE A 59 2.47 4.65 3.40
CA PHE A 59 3.32 4.59 4.59
C PHE A 59 4.75 4.40 4.15
N VAL A 60 5.66 5.29 4.56
CA VAL A 60 7.05 5.28 4.09
C VAL A 60 8.04 5.19 5.24
N LYS A 61 9.08 4.39 5.07
CA LYS A 61 10.20 4.28 6.02
C LYS A 61 11.52 4.17 5.26
N GLU A 62 12.51 4.94 5.71
CA GLU A 62 13.88 4.81 5.22
C GLU A 62 14.50 3.54 5.81
N LEU A 63 14.98 2.64 4.95
CA LEU A 63 15.65 1.39 5.31
C LEU A 63 17.01 1.32 4.59
N ARG A 64 17.84 0.35 4.98
CA ARG A 64 19.10 0.03 4.29
C ARG A 64 18.99 -1.32 3.62
N ASP A 65 19.45 -1.43 2.38
CA ASP A 65 19.58 -2.72 1.71
C ASP A 65 20.77 -3.53 2.26
N GLU A 66 20.93 -4.77 1.79
CA GLU A 66 22.03 -5.67 2.19
C GLU A 66 23.43 -5.07 1.95
N ARG A 67 23.53 -4.07 1.07
CA ARG A 67 24.77 -3.35 0.74
C ARG A 67 24.91 -2.03 1.52
N GLY A 68 24.03 -1.78 2.49
CA GLY A 68 24.00 -0.58 3.31
C GLY A 68 23.44 0.67 2.63
N ARG A 69 22.92 0.57 1.40
CA ARG A 69 22.38 1.71 0.66
C ARG A 69 20.99 2.04 1.17
N SER A 70 20.77 3.33 1.45
CA SER A 70 19.47 3.82 1.87
C SER A 70 18.45 3.72 0.74
N TYR A 71 17.25 3.27 1.05
CA TYR A 71 16.09 3.30 0.17
C TYR A 71 14.81 3.50 1.00
N PHE A 72 13.76 4.03 0.37
CA PHE A 72 12.45 4.08 1.00
C PHE A 72 11.65 2.83 0.67
N ARG A 73 11.27 2.07 1.69
CA ARG A 73 10.20 1.06 1.58
C ARG A 73 8.87 1.77 1.76
N ALA A 74 7.93 1.44 0.90
CA ALA A 74 6.61 2.04 0.92
C ALA A 74 5.53 0.97 0.94
N ILE A 75 4.51 1.22 1.75
CA ILE A 75 3.31 0.41 1.87
C ILE A 75 2.17 1.23 1.30
N ILE A 76 1.50 0.69 0.30
CA ILE A 76 0.36 1.34 -0.34
C ILE A 76 -0.92 0.72 0.19
N SER A 77 -1.81 1.59 0.64
CA SER A 77 -3.15 1.21 1.07
C SER A 77 -4.14 2.06 0.31
N ASP A 78 -5.00 1.40 -0.44
CA ASP A 78 -6.05 2.03 -1.23
C ASP A 78 -7.40 1.81 -0.55
N SER A 79 -8.06 2.90 -0.18
CA SER A 79 -9.27 2.88 0.63
C SER A 79 -10.51 2.95 -0.27
N LYS A 80 -11.36 1.92 -0.23
CA LYS A 80 -12.58 1.82 -1.05
C LYS A 80 -13.85 1.76 -0.21
N LEU A 81 -14.93 2.31 -0.76
CA LEU A 81 -16.27 2.33 -0.14
C LEU A 81 -16.98 0.97 -0.18
N LYS A 82 -16.63 0.08 -1.11
CA LYS A 82 -17.28 -1.23 -1.26
C LYS A 82 -16.27 -2.30 -1.61
N ALA A 83 -16.51 -3.52 -1.16
CA ALA A 83 -15.64 -4.66 -1.44
C ALA A 83 -15.46 -4.95 -2.93
N THR A 84 -16.52 -4.75 -3.70
CA THR A 84 -16.57 -4.96 -5.14
C THR A 84 -15.92 -3.82 -5.93
N SER A 85 -15.55 -2.69 -5.31
CA SER A 85 -14.91 -1.57 -6.00
C SER A 85 -13.59 -2.03 -6.62
N PRO A 86 -13.38 -1.91 -7.95
CA PRO A 86 -12.14 -2.34 -8.56
C PRO A 86 -10.97 -1.39 -8.18
N TRP A 87 -9.74 -1.85 -8.39
CA TRP A 87 -8.59 -0.95 -8.48
C TRP A 87 -8.82 0.03 -9.64
N THR A 88 -8.27 1.24 -9.54
CA THR A 88 -8.24 2.14 -10.70
C THR A 88 -7.45 1.49 -11.85
N ALA A 89 -7.74 1.89 -13.09
CA ALA A 89 -7.06 1.33 -14.26
C ALA A 89 -5.52 1.43 -14.13
N ASN A 90 -5.01 2.57 -13.66
CA ASN A 90 -3.58 2.80 -13.49
C ASN A 90 -2.99 1.97 -12.34
N GLN A 91 -3.65 1.88 -11.18
CA GLN A 91 -3.17 0.99 -10.11
C GLN A 91 -3.20 -0.47 -10.56
N LYS A 92 -4.21 -0.87 -11.33
CA LYS A 92 -4.29 -2.20 -11.89
C LYS A 92 -3.09 -2.48 -12.81
N SER A 93 -2.84 -1.62 -13.79
CA SER A 93 -1.78 -1.85 -14.78
C SER A 93 -0.37 -1.73 -14.19
N GLU A 94 -0.13 -0.76 -13.30
CA GLU A 94 1.22 -0.42 -12.81
C GLU A 94 1.64 -1.19 -11.55
N LEU A 95 0.68 -1.70 -10.77
CA LEU A 95 0.95 -2.37 -9.50
C LEU A 95 0.45 -3.82 -9.51
N ILE A 96 -0.83 -4.01 -9.77
CA ILE A 96 -1.47 -5.33 -9.65
C ILE A 96 -1.01 -6.26 -10.77
N ASP A 97 -1.22 -5.89 -12.03
CA ASP A 97 -0.90 -6.73 -13.18
C ASP A 97 0.62 -7.03 -13.24
N VAL A 98 1.47 -6.09 -12.81
CA VAL A 98 2.92 -6.28 -12.73
C VAL A 98 3.28 -7.45 -11.81
N PHE A 99 2.72 -7.50 -10.61
CA PHE A 99 2.95 -8.60 -9.67
C PHE A 99 2.20 -9.88 -10.07
N LYS A 100 0.99 -9.77 -10.62
CA LYS A 100 0.22 -10.91 -11.10
C LYS A 100 0.99 -11.68 -12.17
N ASN A 101 1.49 -10.96 -13.17
CA ASN A 101 2.15 -11.55 -14.34
C ASN A 101 3.61 -11.93 -14.06
N ASN A 102 4.21 -11.43 -12.98
CA ASN A 102 5.58 -11.74 -12.59
C ASN A 102 5.63 -12.21 -11.13
N PRO A 103 5.31 -13.50 -10.84
CA PRO A 103 5.23 -14.01 -9.47
C PRO A 103 6.56 -13.93 -8.70
N ASN A 104 7.69 -13.95 -9.41
CA ASN A 104 9.02 -13.85 -8.81
C ASN A 104 9.47 -12.40 -8.52
N LYS A 105 8.70 -11.39 -8.98
CA LYS A 105 9.04 -9.99 -8.75
C LYS A 105 8.73 -9.63 -7.29
N LYS A 106 9.79 -9.33 -6.52
CA LYS A 106 9.70 -9.02 -5.08
C LYS A 106 9.10 -7.64 -4.80
N TYR A 107 9.49 -6.64 -5.59
CA TYR A 107 9.05 -5.26 -5.43
C TYR A 107 8.97 -4.53 -6.78
N ILE A 108 8.27 -3.40 -6.77
CA ILE A 108 8.19 -2.45 -7.87
C ILE A 108 8.80 -1.13 -7.38
N GLU A 109 9.58 -0.49 -8.25
CA GLU A 109 10.13 0.84 -7.99
C GLU A 109 9.22 1.89 -8.61
N PHE A 110 8.81 2.86 -7.80
CA PHE A 110 8.07 4.03 -8.23
C PHE A 110 8.87 5.28 -7.93
N GLN A 111 8.70 6.33 -8.75
CA GLN A 111 9.26 7.65 -8.47
C GLN A 111 8.20 8.58 -7.90
N VAL A 112 8.48 9.25 -6.79
CA VAL A 112 7.58 10.23 -6.19
C VAL A 112 7.41 11.43 -7.12
N ARG A 113 6.16 11.80 -7.42
CA ARG A 113 5.80 12.95 -8.26
C ARG A 113 5.16 14.10 -7.50
N THR A 114 4.61 13.85 -6.31
CA THR A 114 4.09 14.91 -5.43
C THR A 114 5.14 15.99 -5.22
N ASN A 115 4.71 17.25 -5.29
CA ASN A 115 5.58 18.41 -5.11
C ASN A 115 6.16 18.45 -3.68
N ASN A 116 7.41 18.93 -3.56
CA ASN A 116 8.11 19.05 -2.28
C ASN A 116 7.36 19.88 -1.22
N THR A 117 6.64 20.93 -1.62
CA THR A 117 5.83 21.75 -0.70
C THR A 117 4.74 20.91 -0.04
N LEU A 118 3.97 20.14 -0.82
CA LEU A 118 2.91 19.26 -0.32
C LEU A 118 3.48 18.12 0.54
N LEU A 119 4.64 17.56 0.16
CA LEU A 119 5.32 16.54 0.96
C LEU A 119 5.77 17.10 2.32
N LYS A 120 6.28 18.33 2.36
CA LYS A 120 6.68 19.01 3.59
C LYS A 120 5.48 19.30 4.49
N GLU A 121 4.38 19.80 3.93
CA GLU A 121 3.13 20.02 4.66
C GLU A 121 2.55 18.73 5.25
N ALA A 122 2.76 17.60 4.57
CA ALA A 122 2.40 16.27 5.04
C ALA A 122 3.41 15.65 6.03
N ASN A 123 4.40 16.42 6.52
CA ASN A 123 5.47 15.95 7.40
C ASN A 123 6.26 14.75 6.85
N ALA A 124 6.49 14.69 5.54
CA ALA A 124 7.32 13.66 4.94
C ALA A 124 8.76 13.70 5.46
N PRO A 125 9.46 12.55 5.51
CA PRO A 125 10.88 12.51 5.89
C PRO A 125 11.72 13.43 4.98
N GLU A 126 12.77 14.05 5.51
CA GLU A 126 13.56 15.07 4.79
C GLU A 126 14.10 14.58 3.43
N LYS A 127 14.53 13.30 3.34
CA LYS A 127 15.03 12.69 2.10
C LYS A 127 13.91 12.19 1.17
N PHE A 128 12.66 12.19 1.64
CA PHE A 128 11.49 11.83 0.86
C PHE A 128 10.96 13.04 0.11
N ARG A 129 11.45 13.22 -1.11
CA ARG A 129 11.16 14.39 -1.95
C ARG A 129 10.67 13.95 -3.33
N GLN A 130 10.16 14.89 -4.10
CA GLN A 130 9.86 14.68 -5.50
C GLN A 130 11.11 14.12 -6.22
N GLY A 131 10.92 13.08 -7.02
CA GLY A 131 12.00 12.37 -7.68
C GLY A 131 12.61 11.22 -6.88
N THR A 132 12.33 11.10 -5.58
CA THR A 132 12.78 9.96 -4.76
C THR A 132 12.19 8.66 -5.28
N THR A 133 13.04 7.64 -5.41
CA THR A 133 12.61 6.27 -5.73
C THR A 133 12.19 5.53 -4.47
N ILE A 134 11.02 4.92 -4.51
CA ILE A 134 10.47 4.08 -3.43
C ILE A 134 10.31 2.66 -3.92
N ARG A 135 10.34 1.69 -3.01
CA ARG A 135 10.07 0.29 -3.29
C ARG A 135 8.79 -0.15 -2.59
N ILE A 136 7.82 -0.61 -3.38
CA ILE A 136 6.62 -1.25 -2.88
C ILE A 136 6.79 -2.75 -3.08
N TYR A 137 6.84 -3.51 -1.99
CA TYR A 137 6.96 -4.96 -2.06
C TYR A 137 5.60 -5.61 -2.31
N ARG A 138 5.61 -6.84 -2.84
CA ARG A 138 4.40 -7.59 -3.14
C ARG A 138 3.49 -7.73 -1.92
N GLU A 139 4.08 -7.95 -0.75
CA GLU A 139 3.38 -8.08 0.53
C GLU A 139 2.88 -6.74 1.11
N ASP A 140 3.32 -5.61 0.57
CA ASP A 140 3.02 -4.26 1.06
C ASP A 140 1.92 -3.55 0.26
N VAL A 141 1.11 -4.31 -0.47
CA VAL A 141 -0.03 -3.80 -1.26
C VAL A 141 -1.33 -4.19 -0.57
N TYR A 142 -2.04 -3.19 -0.08
CA TYR A 142 -3.28 -3.34 0.66
C TYR A 142 -4.45 -2.61 0.00
N LYS A 143 -5.64 -3.17 0.18
CA LYS A 143 -6.91 -2.54 -0.15
C LYS A 143 -7.77 -2.56 1.11
N ILE A 144 -8.16 -1.39 1.60
CA ILE A 144 -9.07 -1.24 2.73
C ILE A 144 -10.48 -1.09 2.18
N ILE A 145 -11.44 -1.76 2.80
CA ILE A 145 -12.85 -1.63 2.47
C ILE A 145 -13.53 -1.07 3.72
N SER A 146 -14.06 0.14 3.59
CA SER A 146 -14.94 0.72 4.59
C SER A 146 -16.37 0.37 4.20
N GLU A 147 -16.95 -0.64 4.84
CA GLU A 147 -18.40 -0.79 4.82
C GLU A 147 -18.94 0.35 5.68
N GLY A 148 -19.59 1.34 5.06
CA GLY A 148 -20.19 2.44 5.82
C GLY A 148 -21.24 1.86 6.76
N ASP A 149 -21.02 1.97 8.07
CA ASP A 149 -22.13 1.93 9.01
C ASP A 149 -22.97 3.18 8.71
N ASN A 150 -24.21 2.96 8.29
CA ASN A 150 -25.24 3.99 8.19
C ASN A 150 -25.68 4.43 9.59
#